data_AF-A0A9P7B8F6-F1
#
_entry.id   AF-A0A9P7B8F6-F1
#
_cell.length_a   1.000
_cell.length_b   1.000
_cell.length_c   1.000
_cell.angle_alpha   90.00
_cell.angle_beta   90.00
_cell.angle_gamma   90.00
#
_symmetry.space_group_name_H-M   'P 1'
#
loop_
_entity.id
_entity.type
_entity.pdbx_description
1 polymer ?
#
loop_
_entity_poly.entity_id
_entity_poly.type
_entity_poly.pdbx_seq_one_letter_code
_entity_poly.pdbx_strand_id
1 'polypeptide(L)'
;MDKNEDNLLDNNLSSRISSTKPKRKPHSNRNLLEIIKFSIDCYNKTTSFLTSRRLLSNTNRRKFIILGLPVIALFLIIFQLSNAHNYNNDEMNRFVYKDNKSPFSFNHNRNLKVVPRKKDLLKVDIRNLVNDKDLSRTPITPHLLNQNYMTNILTGFVSNLELTPSKRSGQSINHDKHNRTTISDDSNMVPKKVTNNIIDINALKKHGRKSYDSLVTCEDLSYNATIEHAVNNPILSDDLMSIRRELLRSNGWLTKEVKDDKDKYKTEEEIVERQWFRFGASSVWLESEQCFLVFSRVIYSRIERKNYPHISLLRAQAYDKDWNEIIGKKIAYMDIDLPDHMDKEMQKLNVELNIEDCSKYSTNTAEFETCNVQQAKTILKNQKKKEHILSKYYVTYPKIFDFHFDAGGDWRGPEDPRVILKKTDNTEEPVIVFNMFD
;
A
#
# COMPACT_ATOMS: atom_id res chain seq x y z
N MET A 1 67.74 8.19 14.46
CA MET A 1 68.20 8.24 13.06
C MET A 1 67.13 8.93 12.26
N ASP A 2 67.29 10.25 12.18
CA ASP A 2 67.15 11.14 11.03
C ASP A 2 65.91 11.19 10.11
N LYS A 3 65.46 12.46 9.99
CA LYS A 3 64.67 13.17 8.96
C LYS A 3 63.15 13.19 9.17
N ASN A 4 62.51 14.28 9.62
CA ASN A 4 62.45 15.70 9.18
C ASN A 4 62.01 15.92 7.72
N GLU A 5 60.86 16.60 7.59
CA GLU A 5 60.41 17.62 6.59
C GLU A 5 58.88 17.48 6.42
N ASP A 6 58.06 18.36 7.00
CA ASP A 6 57.72 19.75 6.61
C ASP A 6 56.46 19.86 5.72
N ASN A 7 55.39 20.40 6.33
CA ASN A 7 54.69 21.64 6.00
C ASN A 7 54.26 22.02 4.55
N LEU A 8 53.14 22.77 4.51
CA LEU A 8 52.52 23.55 3.40
C LEU A 8 51.68 22.72 2.40
N LEU A 9 50.44 23.06 2.01
CA LEU A 9 49.81 24.37 1.83
C LEU A 9 48.27 24.25 1.76
N ASP A 10 47.59 25.24 2.35
CA ASP A 10 46.26 25.69 1.95
C ASP A 10 46.19 25.97 0.44
N ASN A 11 45.08 25.62 -0.21
CA ASN A 11 44.56 26.42 -1.31
C ASN A 11 43.06 26.20 -1.57
N ASN A 12 42.35 27.31 -1.41
CA ASN A 12 41.06 27.66 -1.96
C ASN A 12 40.77 27.04 -3.33
N LEU A 13 39.58 26.45 -3.50
CA LEU A 13 38.88 26.46 -4.79
C LEU A 13 37.40 26.78 -4.61
N SER A 14 37.12 28.07 -4.60
CA SER A 14 35.83 28.63 -5.02
C SER A 14 35.65 28.34 -6.51
N SER A 15 34.67 27.51 -6.88
CA SER A 15 34.15 27.47 -8.25
C SER A 15 32.65 27.79 -8.27
N ARG A 16 32.39 29.04 -8.65
CA ARG A 16 31.16 29.49 -9.29
C ARG A 16 30.77 28.51 -10.40
N ILE A 17 29.55 27.99 -10.36
CA ILE A 17 28.88 27.52 -11.59
C ILE A 17 27.66 28.40 -11.80
N SER A 18 27.77 29.19 -12.86
CA SER A 18 26.81 30.17 -13.33
C SER A 18 25.52 29.52 -13.79
N SER A 19 24.43 30.16 -13.37
CA SER A 19 23.11 30.11 -13.97
C SER A 19 23.12 30.43 -15.47
N THR A 20 22.65 29.50 -16.29
CA THR A 20 22.11 29.80 -17.63
C THR A 20 20.78 29.06 -17.82
N LYS A 21 19.70 29.69 -17.36
CA LYS A 21 18.32 29.30 -17.70
C LYS A 21 18.04 29.70 -19.16
N PRO A 22 17.58 28.80 -20.04
CA PRO A 22 16.90 29.22 -21.25
C PRO A 22 15.44 29.55 -20.91
N LYS A 23 15.08 30.83 -21.07
CA LYS A 23 13.69 31.30 -21.08
C LYS A 23 12.94 30.64 -22.25
N ARG A 24 12.10 29.64 -21.98
CA ARG A 24 11.03 29.23 -22.90
C ARG A 24 9.73 29.94 -22.51
N LYS A 25 9.19 30.69 -23.47
CA LYS A 25 7.90 31.38 -23.42
C LYS A 25 6.75 30.38 -23.19
N PRO A 26 5.63 30.79 -22.58
CA PRO A 26 4.49 29.91 -22.34
C PRO A 26 3.80 29.59 -23.67
N HIS A 27 3.81 28.32 -24.07
CA HIS A 27 2.90 27.84 -25.09
C HIS A 27 1.53 27.61 -24.47
N SER A 28 0.66 28.59 -24.70
CA SER A 28 -0.74 28.43 -25.13
C SER A 28 -1.39 27.10 -24.74
N ASN A 29 -2.32 27.17 -23.77
CA ASN A 29 -3.37 26.19 -23.53
C ASN A 29 -3.99 25.73 -24.85
N ARG A 30 -3.56 24.55 -25.34
CA ARG A 30 -4.31 23.81 -26.35
C ARG A 30 -5.24 22.86 -25.60
N ASN A 31 -6.53 23.09 -25.81
CA ASN A 31 -7.65 22.31 -25.34
C ASN A 31 -7.38 20.81 -25.39
N LEU A 32 -7.54 20.16 -24.25
CA LEU A 32 -7.49 18.70 -24.04
C LEU A 32 -8.69 17.95 -24.70
N LEU A 33 -9.36 18.60 -25.65
CA LEU A 33 -10.71 18.28 -26.11
C LEU A 33 -10.74 17.64 -27.52
N GLU A 34 -9.58 17.42 -28.15
CA GLU A 34 -9.54 17.01 -29.57
C GLU A 34 -8.96 15.62 -29.87
N ILE A 35 -8.64 14.81 -28.88
CA ILE A 35 -8.10 13.47 -29.12
C ILE A 35 -8.97 12.44 -28.40
N ILE A 36 -9.90 11.87 -29.17
CA ILE A 36 -10.47 10.50 -29.14
C ILE A 36 -11.92 10.57 -29.67
N LYS A 37 -12.04 10.45 -30.99
CA LYS A 37 -13.26 9.93 -31.64
C LYS A 37 -13.09 8.42 -31.73
N PHE A 38 -13.92 7.66 -31.02
CA PHE A 38 -14.20 6.28 -31.40
C PHE A 38 -15.69 5.99 -31.25
N SER A 39 -16.19 5.34 -32.30
CA SER A 39 -17.58 5.05 -32.62
C SER A 39 -18.33 4.24 -31.56
N ILE A 40 -19.59 4.59 -31.31
CA ILE A 40 -20.63 3.63 -30.91
C ILE A 40 -21.92 3.99 -31.66
N ASP A 41 -22.32 3.09 -32.54
CA ASP A 41 -23.61 3.09 -33.23
C ASP A 41 -24.76 2.66 -32.29
N CYS A 42 -25.87 3.38 -32.47
CA CYS A 42 -27.29 3.06 -32.27
C CYS A 42 -27.72 1.84 -31.44
N TYR A 43 -28.58 2.08 -30.43
CA TYR A 43 -29.93 1.49 -30.42
C TYR A 43 -30.93 2.29 -29.55
N ASN A 44 -32.07 2.62 -30.15
CA ASN A 44 -33.25 3.24 -29.53
C ASN A 44 -34.14 2.18 -28.85
N LYS A 45 -34.75 2.51 -27.70
CA LYS A 45 -36.21 2.33 -27.53
C LYS A 45 -36.78 3.07 -26.31
N THR A 46 -37.69 3.99 -26.64
CA THR A 46 -38.74 4.58 -25.82
C THR A 46 -39.68 3.54 -25.23
N THR A 47 -40.23 3.80 -24.04
CA THR A 47 -41.68 3.66 -23.78
C THR A 47 -42.09 4.44 -22.53
N SER A 48 -43.09 5.30 -22.73
CA SER A 48 -43.91 6.01 -21.76
C SER A 48 -45.01 5.12 -21.20
N PHE A 49 -45.42 5.29 -19.93
CA PHE A 49 -46.81 5.02 -19.56
C PHE A 49 -47.32 5.91 -18.41
N LEU A 50 -48.58 6.26 -18.58
CA LEU A 50 -49.42 7.26 -17.94
C LEU A 50 -49.91 6.89 -16.53
N THR A 51 -49.80 7.86 -15.63
CA THR A 51 -50.92 8.47 -14.88
C THR A 51 -52.26 7.72 -14.84
N SER A 52 -52.73 7.45 -13.63
CA SER A 52 -54.14 7.20 -13.31
C SER A 52 -54.43 7.72 -11.89
N ARG A 53 -54.98 8.93 -11.79
CA ARG A 53 -55.47 9.53 -10.54
C ARG A 53 -56.88 10.08 -10.80
N ARG A 54 -57.89 9.28 -10.45
CA ARG A 54 -59.31 9.62 -10.27
C ARG A 54 -59.96 8.27 -9.93
N LEU A 55 -60.48 8.03 -8.74
CA LEU A 55 -61.69 8.61 -8.16
C LEU A 55 -61.72 8.19 -6.69
N LEU A 56 -62.30 9.00 -5.81
CA LEU A 56 -63.28 8.55 -4.81
C LEU A 56 -63.93 9.78 -4.16
N SER A 57 -65.24 9.86 -4.36
CA SER A 57 -66.14 10.93 -3.92
C SER A 57 -66.43 10.85 -2.42
N ASN A 58 -66.85 12.00 -1.87
CA ASN A 58 -66.63 12.41 -0.49
C ASN A 58 -67.79 12.10 0.48
N THR A 59 -68.61 11.08 0.23
CA THR A 59 -69.86 10.87 1.01
C THR A 59 -69.95 9.57 1.82
N ASN A 60 -68.90 8.73 1.82
CA ASN A 60 -68.81 7.53 2.68
C ASN A 60 -67.60 7.51 3.63
N ARG A 61 -66.95 8.66 3.85
CA ARG A 61 -65.66 8.78 4.52
C ARG A 61 -65.65 8.29 5.98
N ARG A 62 -66.72 8.50 6.75
CA ARG A 62 -66.71 8.14 8.19
C ARG A 62 -66.80 6.63 8.46
N LYS A 63 -67.52 5.86 7.64
CA LYS A 63 -67.59 4.39 7.81
C LYS A 63 -66.36 3.69 7.24
N PHE A 64 -65.78 4.23 6.17
CA PHE A 64 -64.52 3.71 5.60
C PHE A 64 -63.30 3.99 6.49
N ILE A 65 -63.28 5.08 7.26
CA ILE A 65 -62.16 5.38 8.18
C ILE A 65 -62.15 4.39 9.35
N ILE A 66 -63.30 4.03 9.94
CA ILE A 66 -63.36 3.18 11.14
C ILE A 66 -63.08 1.70 10.81
N LEU A 67 -63.51 1.21 9.64
CA LEU A 67 -63.26 -0.18 9.21
C LEU A 67 -62.02 -0.33 8.31
N GLY A 68 -61.64 0.70 7.55
CA GLY A 68 -60.53 0.65 6.61
C GLY A 68 -59.17 0.88 7.26
N LEU A 69 -59.07 1.71 8.30
CA LEU A 69 -57.79 1.95 9.00
C LEU A 69 -57.15 0.67 9.58
N PRO A 70 -57.86 -0.22 10.29
CA PRO A 70 -57.25 -1.44 10.81
C PRO A 70 -56.86 -2.42 9.69
N VAL A 71 -57.62 -2.47 8.60
CA VAL A 71 -57.27 -3.31 7.43
C VAL A 71 -56.04 -2.77 6.71
N ILE A 72 -55.93 -1.46 6.54
CA ILE A 72 -54.75 -0.81 5.96
C ILE A 72 -53.54 -0.98 6.87
N ALA A 73 -53.69 -0.84 8.19
CA ALA A 73 -52.63 -1.07 9.16
C ALA A 73 -52.15 -2.53 9.12
N LEU A 74 -53.08 -3.50 9.08
CA LEU A 74 -52.76 -4.92 8.94
C LEU A 74 -52.06 -5.19 7.59
N PHE A 75 -52.52 -4.58 6.50
CA PHE A 75 -51.88 -4.70 5.19
C PHE A 75 -50.47 -4.10 5.18
N LEU A 76 -50.25 -2.97 5.86
CA LEU A 76 -48.92 -2.37 6.01
C LEU A 76 -48.02 -3.24 6.89
N ILE A 77 -48.53 -3.85 7.96
CA ILE A 77 -47.76 -4.78 8.80
C ILE A 77 -47.39 -6.04 8.02
N ILE A 78 -48.35 -6.64 7.29
CA ILE A 78 -48.10 -7.80 6.42
C ILE A 78 -47.10 -7.42 5.32
N PHE A 79 -47.23 -6.24 4.71
CA PHE A 79 -46.31 -5.75 3.69
C PHE A 79 -44.89 -5.50 4.25
N GLN A 80 -44.77 -4.98 5.47
CA GLN A 80 -43.47 -4.83 6.11
C GLN A 80 -42.87 -6.18 6.51
N LEU A 81 -43.66 -7.13 7.01
CA LEU A 81 -43.20 -8.48 7.35
C LEU A 81 -42.83 -9.29 6.09
N SER A 82 -43.57 -9.15 4.99
CA SER A 82 -43.23 -9.80 3.72
C SER A 82 -41.96 -9.23 3.08
N ASN A 83 -41.69 -7.93 3.28
CA ASN A 83 -40.45 -7.31 2.82
C ASN A 83 -39.26 -7.62 3.75
N ALA A 84 -39.50 -7.80 5.05
CA ALA A 84 -38.46 -8.20 6.00
C ALA A 84 -37.94 -9.63 5.73
N HIS A 85 -38.78 -10.51 5.18
CA HIS A 85 -38.40 -11.91 4.91
C HIS A 85 -37.67 -12.13 3.58
N ASN A 86 -37.50 -11.07 2.77
CA ASN A 86 -36.85 -11.10 1.46
C ASN A 86 -35.52 -10.33 1.42
N TYR A 87 -34.90 -10.10 2.57
CA TYR A 87 -33.49 -9.72 2.64
C TYR A 87 -32.63 -10.96 2.31
N ASN A 88 -32.55 -11.27 1.01
CA ASN A 88 -31.59 -12.22 0.49
C ASN A 88 -30.17 -11.75 0.88
N ASN A 89 -29.37 -12.66 1.44
CA ASN A 89 -27.94 -12.48 1.71
C ASN A 89 -27.11 -12.07 0.46
N ASP A 90 -27.71 -12.05 -0.74
CA ASP A 90 -27.09 -11.56 -1.97
C ASP A 90 -26.89 -10.04 -2.03
N GLU A 91 -27.54 -9.23 -1.19
CA GLU A 91 -27.29 -7.78 -1.19
C GLU A 91 -25.95 -7.38 -0.58
N MET A 92 -25.34 -8.21 0.28
CA MET A 92 -24.04 -7.89 0.91
C MET A 92 -22.84 -7.93 -0.05
N ASN A 93 -23.01 -8.43 -1.28
CA ASN A 93 -21.92 -8.56 -2.25
C ASN A 93 -21.99 -7.56 -3.43
N ARG A 94 -22.89 -6.58 -3.35
CA ARG A 94 -23.07 -5.57 -4.41
C ARG A 94 -22.19 -4.36 -4.12
N PHE A 95 -21.24 -4.07 -5.01
CA PHE A 95 -20.47 -2.84 -4.94
C PHE A 95 -21.29 -1.73 -5.61
N VAL A 96 -21.48 -0.60 -4.94
CA VAL A 96 -22.27 0.51 -5.47
C VAL A 96 -21.37 1.74 -5.60
N TYR A 97 -21.47 2.46 -6.71
CA TYR A 97 -20.81 3.75 -6.88
C TYR A 97 -21.77 4.80 -7.47
N LYS A 98 -21.53 6.07 -7.17
CA LYS A 98 -22.36 7.20 -7.61
C LYS A 98 -21.80 7.78 -8.91
N ASP A 99 -22.58 7.81 -9.98
CA ASP A 99 -22.21 8.48 -11.23
C ASP A 99 -22.54 9.98 -11.12
N ASN A 100 -21.52 10.85 -11.24
CA ASN A 100 -21.66 12.30 -11.08
C ASN A 100 -22.20 13.01 -12.33
N LYS A 101 -22.66 12.28 -13.35
CA LYS A 101 -23.28 12.85 -14.55
C LYS A 101 -24.58 13.60 -14.22
N SER A 102 -24.44 14.90 -13.96
CA SER A 102 -25.43 15.99 -14.01
C SER A 102 -25.59 16.75 -12.68
N PRO A 103 -25.08 17.99 -12.58
CA PRO A 103 -25.38 18.89 -11.46
C PRO A 103 -26.86 19.34 -11.40
N PHE A 104 -27.68 19.00 -12.40
CA PHE A 104 -29.10 19.39 -12.48
C PHE A 104 -30.09 18.25 -12.17
N SER A 105 -29.61 17.07 -11.77
CA SER A 105 -30.51 15.97 -11.37
C SER A 105 -30.90 16.10 -9.90
N PHE A 106 -32.08 16.67 -9.64
CA PHE A 106 -32.69 16.79 -8.30
C PHE A 106 -33.08 15.44 -7.66
N ASN A 107 -32.75 14.30 -8.28
CA ASN A 107 -33.01 12.96 -7.73
C ASN A 107 -31.71 12.30 -7.27
N HIS A 108 -31.33 12.55 -6.01
CA HIS A 108 -30.09 12.07 -5.39
C HIS A 108 -29.92 10.53 -5.39
N ASN A 109 -31.00 9.76 -5.54
CA ASN A 109 -30.98 8.30 -5.50
C ASN A 109 -30.96 7.61 -6.88
N ARG A 110 -30.98 8.34 -8.01
CA ARG A 110 -31.08 7.70 -9.35
C ARG A 110 -29.76 7.41 -10.06
N ASN A 111 -28.62 7.78 -9.48
CA ASN A 111 -27.31 7.62 -10.13
C ASN A 111 -26.40 6.56 -9.47
N LEU A 112 -26.95 5.70 -8.61
CA LEU A 112 -26.21 4.59 -8.03
C LEU A 112 -26.08 3.48 -9.07
N LYS A 113 -24.86 3.24 -9.54
CA LYS A 113 -24.53 2.10 -10.40
C LYS A 113 -24.08 0.94 -9.52
N VAL A 114 -24.74 -0.19 -9.71
CA VAL A 114 -24.45 -1.43 -9.00
C VAL A 114 -23.52 -2.29 -9.86
N VAL A 115 -22.43 -2.75 -9.25
CA VAL A 115 -21.49 -3.71 -9.82
C VAL A 115 -21.77 -5.06 -9.15
N PRO A 116 -22.33 -6.03 -9.89
CA PRO A 116 -22.88 -7.25 -9.28
C PRO A 116 -21.80 -8.21 -8.78
N ARG A 117 -20.57 -8.13 -9.30
CA ARG A 117 -19.47 -9.02 -8.92
C ARG A 117 -18.15 -8.26 -8.84
N LYS A 118 -17.27 -8.67 -7.94
CA LYS A 118 -15.92 -8.09 -7.78
C LYS A 118 -15.13 -8.03 -9.09
N LYS A 119 -15.20 -9.06 -9.95
CA LYS A 119 -14.52 -9.08 -11.26
C LYS A 119 -15.00 -8.00 -12.23
N ASP A 120 -16.25 -7.55 -12.06
CA ASP A 120 -16.85 -6.52 -12.90
C ASP A 120 -16.38 -5.10 -12.46
N LEU A 121 -15.71 -4.96 -11.29
CA LEU A 121 -15.07 -3.70 -10.87
C LEU A 121 -13.97 -3.25 -11.84
N LEU A 122 -13.26 -4.19 -12.48
CA LEU A 122 -12.23 -3.88 -13.47
C LEU A 122 -12.79 -3.21 -14.74
N LYS A 123 -14.09 -3.34 -14.97
CA LYS A 123 -14.79 -2.74 -16.12
C LYS A 123 -15.46 -1.42 -15.77
N VAL A 124 -15.37 -0.97 -14.52
CA VAL A 124 -15.98 0.28 -14.09
C VAL A 124 -15.15 1.44 -14.63
N ASP A 125 -15.74 2.20 -15.55
CA ASP A 125 -15.13 3.44 -16.03
C ASP A 125 -15.32 4.56 -14.99
N ILE A 126 -14.26 4.81 -14.22
CA ILE A 126 -14.22 5.87 -13.21
C ILE A 126 -13.79 7.23 -13.79
N ARG A 127 -13.50 7.36 -15.09
CA ARG A 127 -12.98 8.62 -15.67
C ARG A 127 -13.87 9.82 -15.35
N ASN A 128 -15.20 9.65 -15.48
CA ASN A 128 -16.14 10.73 -15.17
C ASN A 128 -16.18 11.08 -13.67
N LEU A 129 -15.79 10.16 -12.78
CA LEU A 129 -15.69 10.42 -11.33
C LEU A 129 -14.42 11.17 -10.96
N VAL A 130 -13.38 11.02 -11.78
CA VAL A 130 -12.05 11.60 -11.58
C VAL A 130 -11.98 12.98 -12.26
N ASN A 131 -12.54 13.12 -13.46
CA ASN A 131 -12.45 14.35 -14.26
C ASN A 131 -13.09 15.58 -13.60
N ASP A 132 -14.16 15.41 -12.83
CA ASP A 132 -14.86 16.50 -12.16
C ASP A 132 -14.31 16.81 -10.76
N LYS A 133 -13.29 16.05 -10.30
CA LYS A 133 -12.67 16.26 -8.99
C LYS A 133 -11.40 17.08 -9.12
N ASP A 134 -11.17 17.93 -8.14
CA ASP A 134 -9.87 18.56 -7.96
C ASP A 134 -8.83 17.49 -7.62
N LEU A 135 -8.01 17.14 -8.62
CA LEU A 135 -6.95 16.14 -8.48
C LEU A 135 -5.73 16.69 -7.75
N SER A 136 -5.65 18.00 -7.49
CA SER A 136 -4.48 18.62 -6.86
C SER A 136 -4.17 18.04 -5.49
N ARG A 137 -5.20 17.55 -4.78
CA ARG A 137 -5.10 16.94 -3.45
C ARG A 137 -4.97 15.42 -3.44
N THR A 138 -5.09 14.79 -4.61
CA THR A 138 -5.07 13.34 -4.77
C THR A 138 -3.65 12.85 -5.05
N PRO A 139 -3.37 11.54 -4.87
CA PRO A 139 -2.06 11.00 -5.23
C PRO A 139 -1.84 10.90 -6.75
N ILE A 140 -2.85 11.21 -7.57
CA ILE A 140 -2.81 11.04 -9.02
C ILE A 140 -2.10 12.24 -9.64
N THR A 141 -0.95 11.98 -10.27
CA THR A 141 -0.17 13.00 -10.98
C THR A 141 -0.40 12.92 -12.50
N PRO A 142 -0.20 14.02 -13.25
CA PRO A 142 -0.20 13.96 -14.70
C PRO A 142 0.82 12.97 -15.27
N HIS A 143 1.92 12.73 -14.56
CA HIS A 143 2.91 11.73 -14.95
C HIS A 143 2.32 10.30 -14.87
N LEU A 144 1.62 9.96 -13.79
CA LEU A 144 0.94 8.66 -13.63
C LEU A 144 -0.10 8.41 -14.72
N LEU A 145 -0.88 9.43 -15.07
CA LEU A 145 -1.91 9.33 -16.11
C LEU A 145 -1.34 9.13 -17.52
N ASN A 146 -0.11 9.59 -17.75
CA ASN A 146 0.58 9.51 -19.05
C ASN A 146 1.74 8.51 -19.02
N GLN A 147 1.79 7.59 -18.05
CA GLN A 147 2.88 6.63 -17.98
C GLN A 147 2.76 5.57 -19.08
N ASN A 148 3.92 5.13 -19.57
CA ASN A 148 3.98 4.02 -20.52
C ASN A 148 3.96 2.69 -19.76
N TYR A 149 3.23 1.72 -20.30
CA TYR A 149 3.15 0.37 -19.77
C TYR A 149 3.82 -0.60 -20.74
N MET A 150 4.46 -1.63 -20.21
CA MET A 150 4.90 -2.79 -20.98
C MET A 150 4.03 -3.99 -20.62
N THR A 151 3.69 -4.76 -21.65
CA THR A 151 2.91 -5.98 -21.53
C THR A 151 3.85 -7.17 -21.63
N ASN A 152 3.89 -7.99 -20.59
CA ASN A 152 4.61 -9.26 -20.58
C ASN A 152 3.61 -10.42 -20.60
N ILE A 153 3.96 -11.47 -21.33
CA ILE A 153 3.20 -12.72 -21.33
C ILE A 153 3.86 -13.65 -20.31
N LEU A 154 3.11 -14.01 -19.28
CA LEU A 154 3.49 -15.00 -18.29
C LEU A 154 2.78 -16.31 -18.57
N THR A 155 3.51 -17.41 -18.55
CA THR A 155 2.92 -18.74 -18.55
C THR A 155 2.60 -19.13 -17.10
N GLY A 156 1.31 -19.18 -16.78
CA GLY A 156 0.79 -19.72 -15.53
C GLY A 156 0.37 -21.17 -15.69
N PHE A 157 0.16 -21.86 -14.57
CA PHE A 157 -0.33 -23.25 -14.55
C PHE A 157 -1.57 -23.35 -13.66
N VAL A 158 -2.59 -24.07 -14.11
CA VAL A 158 -3.82 -24.27 -13.34
C VAL A 158 -3.57 -25.34 -12.27
N SER A 159 -3.63 -24.95 -10.99
CA SER A 159 -3.42 -25.89 -9.88
C SER A 159 -4.66 -26.70 -9.49
N ASN A 160 -5.86 -26.22 -9.87
CA ASN A 160 -7.14 -26.74 -9.38
C ASN A 160 -8.02 -27.20 -10.55
N LEU A 161 -7.80 -28.40 -11.05
CA LEU A 161 -8.81 -29.07 -11.88
C LEU A 161 -9.94 -29.56 -10.97
N GLU A 162 -11.10 -28.89 -10.99
CA GLU A 162 -12.32 -29.39 -10.34
C GLU A 162 -12.80 -30.67 -11.04
N LEU A 163 -12.31 -31.82 -10.57
CA LEU A 163 -12.84 -33.12 -10.95
C LEU A 163 -14.17 -33.31 -10.22
N THR A 164 -15.28 -32.91 -10.84
CA THR A 164 -16.60 -33.26 -10.33
C THR A 164 -16.68 -34.79 -10.12
N PRO A 165 -16.90 -35.27 -8.88
CA PRO A 165 -17.06 -36.69 -8.64
C PRO A 165 -18.37 -37.10 -9.32
N SER A 166 -18.28 -37.73 -10.48
CA SER A 166 -19.42 -38.40 -11.08
C SER A 166 -19.91 -39.44 -10.08
N LYS A 167 -21.17 -39.32 -9.67
CA LYS A 167 -21.89 -40.26 -8.82
C LYS A 167 -21.49 -41.69 -9.21
N ARG A 168 -20.83 -42.40 -8.29
CA ARG A 168 -20.58 -43.83 -8.40
C ARG A 168 -21.93 -44.54 -8.35
N SER A 169 -22.51 -44.87 -9.49
CA SER A 169 -23.47 -45.97 -9.55
C SER A 169 -22.70 -47.25 -9.21
N GLY A 170 -23.08 -47.87 -8.10
CA GLY A 170 -22.40 -49.05 -7.58
C GLY A 170 -22.39 -50.18 -8.60
N GLN A 171 -21.20 -50.61 -8.99
CA GLN A 171 -20.95 -51.97 -9.42
C GLN A 171 -19.58 -52.36 -8.87
N SER A 172 -19.64 -53.15 -7.80
CA SER A 172 -18.54 -53.97 -7.32
C SER A 172 -18.08 -54.88 -8.45
N ILE A 173 -16.81 -54.76 -8.87
CA ILE A 173 -16.15 -55.83 -9.58
C ILE A 173 -14.94 -56.25 -8.75
N ASN A 174 -15.03 -57.50 -8.34
CA ASN A 174 -14.07 -58.24 -7.55
C ASN A 174 -12.71 -58.36 -8.25
N HIS A 175 -11.72 -58.68 -7.42
CA HIS A 175 -10.40 -59.20 -7.73
C HIS A 175 -10.25 -59.88 -9.10
N ASP A 176 -9.11 -59.61 -9.77
CA ASP A 176 -8.21 -60.70 -10.12
C ASP A 176 -6.75 -60.24 -10.24
N LYS A 177 -5.87 -61.14 -9.79
CA LYS A 177 -4.41 -61.07 -9.80
C LYS A 177 -3.86 -61.55 -11.14
N HIS A 178 -2.61 -61.15 -11.40
CA HIS A 178 -1.67 -61.66 -12.41
C HIS A 178 -1.95 -61.30 -13.88
N ASN A 179 -1.14 -60.41 -14.45
CA ASN A 179 0.02 -60.88 -15.22
C ASN A 179 0.99 -59.75 -15.58
N ARG A 180 2.26 -60.14 -15.54
CA ARG A 180 3.46 -59.34 -15.80
C ARG A 180 3.83 -59.60 -17.26
N THR A 181 3.82 -58.56 -18.09
CA THR A 181 4.44 -58.62 -19.42
C THR A 181 5.00 -57.25 -19.81
N THR A 182 6.34 -57.21 -19.76
CA THR A 182 7.30 -56.57 -20.66
C THR A 182 6.92 -55.28 -21.40
N ILE A 183 7.74 -54.28 -21.09
CA ILE A 183 8.14 -53.09 -21.82
C ILE A 183 8.28 -53.35 -23.33
N SER A 184 7.67 -52.48 -24.13
CA SER A 184 8.14 -52.14 -25.47
C SER A 184 8.14 -50.62 -25.59
N ASP A 185 9.35 -50.07 -25.72
CA ASP A 185 9.60 -48.69 -26.14
C ASP A 185 8.91 -48.44 -27.48
N ASP A 186 8.14 -47.36 -27.56
CA ASP A 186 7.85 -46.71 -28.83
C ASP A 186 8.01 -45.20 -28.65
N SER A 187 9.27 -44.78 -28.74
CA SER A 187 9.66 -43.40 -28.93
C SER A 187 9.24 -42.98 -30.34
N ASN A 188 8.08 -42.31 -30.47
CA ASN A 188 7.77 -41.36 -31.55
C ASN A 188 6.40 -40.69 -31.32
N MET A 189 6.36 -39.62 -30.52
CA MET A 189 5.30 -38.62 -30.63
C MET A 189 5.91 -37.25 -30.87
N VAL A 190 5.85 -36.86 -32.14
CA VAL A 190 5.99 -35.50 -32.64
C VAL A 190 5.09 -34.57 -31.82
N PRO A 191 5.57 -33.38 -31.37
CA PRO A 191 4.75 -32.46 -30.60
C PRO A 191 3.59 -31.96 -31.47
N LYS A 192 2.37 -32.36 -31.11
CA LYS A 192 1.15 -31.81 -31.71
C LYS A 192 1.01 -30.35 -31.29
N LYS A 193 0.75 -29.50 -32.28
CA LYS A 193 0.42 -28.08 -32.14
C LYS A 193 -0.53 -27.84 -30.96
N VAL A 194 -0.14 -26.93 -30.08
CA VAL A 194 -0.95 -26.37 -29.00
C VAL A 194 -2.26 -25.85 -29.59
N THR A 195 -3.36 -26.50 -29.24
CA THR A 195 -4.72 -25.99 -29.48
C THR A 195 -5.29 -25.64 -28.13
N ASN A 196 -5.92 -24.46 -28.01
CA ASN A 196 -6.54 -23.94 -26.78
C ASN A 196 -7.80 -24.73 -26.35
N ASN A 197 -7.83 -26.04 -26.60
CA ASN A 197 -8.97 -26.88 -26.26
C ASN A 197 -8.85 -27.33 -24.82
N ILE A 198 -9.70 -26.75 -23.97
CA ILE A 198 -9.98 -27.20 -22.61
C ILE A 198 -10.30 -28.70 -22.68
N ILE A 199 -9.53 -29.53 -21.97
CA ILE A 199 -9.62 -30.99 -22.01
C ILE A 199 -11.00 -31.44 -21.51
N ASP A 200 -11.70 -32.27 -22.29
CA ASP A 200 -12.98 -32.87 -21.90
C ASP A 200 -12.77 -33.91 -20.78
N ILE A 201 -13.28 -33.60 -19.59
CA ILE A 201 -13.23 -34.42 -18.37
C ILE A 201 -13.82 -35.82 -18.60
N ASN A 202 -14.71 -35.99 -19.57
CA ASN A 202 -15.31 -37.29 -19.87
C ASN A 202 -14.37 -38.22 -20.64
N ALA A 203 -13.42 -37.67 -21.41
CA ALA A 203 -12.36 -38.47 -22.04
C ALA A 203 -11.38 -39.04 -20.99
N LEU A 204 -11.13 -38.27 -19.92
CA LEU A 204 -10.22 -38.65 -18.82
C LEU A 204 -10.74 -39.80 -17.95
N LYS A 205 -12.06 -39.97 -17.83
CA LYS A 205 -12.67 -41.06 -17.02
C LYS A 205 -12.51 -42.45 -17.63
N LYS A 206 -12.21 -42.56 -18.92
CA LYS A 206 -12.16 -43.85 -19.65
C LYS A 206 -10.84 -44.61 -19.46
N HIS A 207 -9.79 -43.94 -18.96
CA HIS A 207 -8.49 -44.55 -18.68
C HIS A 207 -8.35 -44.86 -17.18
N GLY A 208 -8.72 -46.08 -16.80
CA GLY A 208 -8.62 -46.56 -15.43
C GLY A 208 -7.21 -46.49 -14.84
N ARG A 209 -7.15 -46.14 -13.54
CA ARG A 209 -6.04 -46.36 -12.58
C ARG A 209 -4.61 -45.94 -12.99
N LYS A 210 -4.41 -45.05 -13.96
CA LYS A 210 -3.08 -44.44 -14.13
C LYS A 210 -2.92 -43.24 -13.20
N SER A 211 -1.72 -43.04 -12.65
CA SER A 211 -1.38 -41.88 -11.79
C SER A 211 -1.77 -40.59 -12.49
N TYR A 212 -2.21 -39.59 -11.72
CA TYR A 212 -2.58 -38.26 -12.22
C TYR A 212 -1.51 -37.68 -13.17
N ASP A 213 -0.23 -37.93 -12.87
CA ASP A 213 0.95 -37.51 -13.64
C ASP A 213 1.02 -38.08 -15.07
N SER A 214 0.23 -39.11 -15.37
CA SER A 214 0.18 -39.75 -16.69
C SER A 214 -1.01 -39.36 -17.54
N LEU A 215 -1.93 -38.55 -16.99
CA LEU A 215 -3.18 -38.15 -17.65
C LEU A 215 -3.12 -36.71 -18.19
N VAL A 216 -2.28 -35.86 -17.60
CA VAL A 216 -2.15 -34.44 -17.94
C VAL A 216 -0.69 -34.03 -17.79
N THR A 217 -0.14 -33.34 -18.79
CA THR A 217 1.21 -32.77 -18.76
C THR A 217 1.21 -31.34 -18.19
N CYS A 218 2.37 -30.80 -17.81
CA CYS A 218 2.46 -29.40 -17.39
C CYS A 218 2.01 -28.45 -18.51
N GLU A 219 2.35 -28.79 -19.76
CA GLU A 219 1.95 -28.05 -20.95
C GLU A 219 0.43 -28.00 -21.11
N ASP A 220 -0.27 -29.09 -20.79
CA ASP A 220 -1.74 -29.17 -20.82
C ASP A 220 -2.41 -28.27 -19.77
N LEU A 221 -1.71 -27.99 -18.66
CA LEU A 221 -2.18 -27.08 -17.59
C LEU A 221 -1.70 -25.64 -17.77
N SER A 222 -0.85 -25.40 -18.77
CA SER A 222 -0.26 -24.09 -19.01
C SER A 222 -1.27 -23.15 -19.66
N TYR A 223 -1.28 -21.89 -19.22
CA TYR A 223 -2.03 -20.82 -19.85
C TYR A 223 -1.19 -19.55 -19.88
N ASN A 224 -1.36 -18.77 -20.94
CA ASN A 224 -0.69 -17.49 -21.06
C ASN A 224 -1.58 -16.39 -20.47
N ALA A 225 -1.04 -15.68 -19.49
CA ALA A 225 -1.64 -14.49 -18.91
C ALA A 225 -0.80 -13.27 -19.29
N THR A 226 -1.46 -12.21 -19.73
CA THR A 226 -0.79 -10.92 -19.95
C THR A 226 -0.80 -10.12 -18.66
N ILE A 227 0.36 -9.66 -18.22
CA ILE A 227 0.49 -8.65 -17.17
C ILE A 227 1.01 -7.36 -17.77
N GLU A 228 0.48 -6.24 -17.30
CA GLU A 228 0.97 -4.91 -17.67
C GLU A 228 1.56 -4.25 -16.45
N HIS A 229 2.74 -3.65 -16.60
CA HIS A 229 3.38 -2.86 -15.57
C HIS A 229 4.02 -1.61 -16.17
N ALA A 230 4.22 -0.58 -15.35
CA ALA A 230 4.87 0.63 -15.79
C ALA A 230 6.29 0.33 -16.30
N VAL A 231 6.71 1.02 -17.36
CA VAL A 231 8.10 0.96 -17.87
C VAL A 231 9.07 1.44 -16.79
N ASN A 232 8.72 2.55 -16.13
CA ASN A 232 9.52 3.15 -15.08
C ASN A 232 9.02 2.68 -13.72
N ASN A 233 9.85 1.91 -13.02
CA ASN A 233 9.57 1.43 -11.67
C ASN A 233 10.68 1.93 -10.73
N PRO A 234 10.56 3.14 -10.16
CA PRO A 234 11.55 3.64 -9.23
C PRO A 234 11.64 2.73 -8.02
N ILE A 235 12.86 2.30 -7.68
CA ILE A 235 13.11 1.56 -6.45
C ILE A 235 13.25 2.59 -5.33
N LEU A 236 12.29 2.61 -4.42
CA LEU A 236 12.41 3.39 -3.18
C LEU A 236 13.62 2.86 -2.43
N SER A 237 14.58 3.68 -2.05
CA SER A 237 15.72 3.31 -1.18
C SER A 237 15.49 3.75 0.27
N ASP A 238 16.33 3.30 1.20
CA ASP A 238 16.36 3.78 2.59
C ASP A 238 17.81 3.71 3.08
N ASP A 239 18.17 4.59 4.00
CA ASP A 239 19.51 4.67 4.58
C ASP A 239 19.61 3.73 5.79
N LEU A 240 19.95 2.47 5.50
CA LEU A 240 20.14 1.44 6.52
C LEU A 240 21.31 1.74 7.46
N MET A 241 22.31 2.52 7.03
CA MET A 241 23.39 2.97 7.91
C MET A 241 22.84 3.95 8.95
N SER A 242 22.05 4.93 8.54
CA SER A 242 21.40 5.88 9.46
C SER A 242 20.51 5.16 10.48
N ILE A 243 19.76 4.13 10.06
CA ILE A 243 18.98 3.27 10.96
C ILE A 243 19.87 2.62 12.03
N ARG A 244 20.96 1.96 11.61
CA ARG A 244 21.91 1.32 12.54
C ARG A 244 22.47 2.35 13.52
N ARG A 245 22.94 3.49 13.03
CA ARG A 245 23.52 4.57 13.85
C ARG A 245 22.50 5.11 14.86
N GLU A 246 21.24 5.28 14.47
CA GLU A 246 20.17 5.72 15.36
C GLU A 246 19.96 4.74 16.53
N LEU A 247 19.86 3.44 16.23
CA LEU A 247 19.68 2.38 17.24
C LEU A 247 20.88 2.22 18.16
N LEU A 248 22.09 2.47 17.65
CA LEU A 248 23.31 2.47 18.47
C LEU A 248 23.40 3.71 19.36
N ARG A 249 22.95 4.87 18.86
CA ARG A 249 22.98 6.16 19.58
C ARG A 249 21.91 6.26 20.66
N SER A 250 20.76 5.63 20.48
CA SER A 250 19.67 5.64 21.46
C SER A 250 20.06 4.97 22.78
N ASN A 251 21.00 4.02 22.73
CA ASN A 251 21.43 3.19 23.87
C ASN A 251 20.24 2.51 24.56
N GLY A 252 19.24 2.12 23.77
CA GLY A 252 18.04 1.43 24.22
C GLY A 252 18.24 -0.09 24.34
N TRP A 253 17.14 -0.80 24.57
CA TRP A 253 17.15 -2.25 24.73
C TRP A 253 17.60 -2.99 23.45
N LEU A 254 17.19 -2.49 22.27
CA LEU A 254 17.59 -3.01 20.95
C LEU A 254 19.09 -2.87 20.65
N THR A 255 19.81 -1.97 21.31
CA THR A 255 21.23 -1.70 21.03
C THR A 255 22.10 -2.94 21.22
N LYS A 256 21.74 -3.81 22.16
CA LYS A 256 22.47 -5.06 22.42
C LYS A 256 22.19 -6.12 21.35
N GLU A 257 20.99 -6.11 20.78
CA GLU A 257 20.55 -7.12 19.82
C GLU A 257 21.12 -6.88 18.42
N VAL A 258 21.36 -5.62 18.07
CA VAL A 258 21.95 -5.21 16.77
C VAL A 258 23.49 -5.16 16.76
N LYS A 259 24.13 -5.64 17.83
CA LYS A 259 25.58 -5.79 17.93
C LYS A 259 25.93 -7.27 17.97
N ASP A 260 26.97 -7.65 17.23
CA ASP A 260 27.56 -8.99 17.29
C ASP A 260 29.08 -8.85 17.49
N ASP A 261 29.67 -9.67 18.34
CA ASP A 261 31.12 -9.66 18.59
C ASP A 261 31.92 -9.99 17.33
N LYS A 262 31.32 -10.73 16.38
CA LYS A 262 31.91 -11.03 15.07
C LYS A 262 32.08 -9.80 14.19
N ASP A 263 31.40 -8.71 14.49
CA ASP A 263 31.46 -7.47 13.71
C ASP A 263 32.65 -6.59 14.09
N LYS A 264 33.42 -6.95 15.13
CA LYS A 264 34.55 -6.14 15.65
C LYS A 264 35.60 -5.76 14.60
N TYR A 265 35.77 -6.60 13.57
CA TYR A 265 36.75 -6.40 12.50
C TYR A 265 36.13 -5.96 11.17
N LYS A 266 34.81 -5.77 11.11
CA LYS A 266 34.10 -5.35 9.91
C LYS A 266 33.92 -3.84 9.89
N THR A 267 33.88 -3.26 8.69
CA THR A 267 33.46 -1.85 8.56
C THR A 267 31.95 -1.73 8.74
N GLU A 268 31.45 -0.50 8.97
CA GLU A 268 30.02 -0.27 9.10
C GLU A 268 29.27 -0.58 7.79
N GLU A 269 29.88 -0.26 6.67
CA GLU A 269 29.36 -0.52 5.32
C GLU A 269 29.21 -2.03 5.09
N GLU A 270 30.24 -2.82 5.44
CA GLU A 270 30.20 -4.28 5.33
C GLU A 270 29.09 -4.89 6.20
N ILE A 271 28.92 -4.38 7.42
CA ILE A 271 27.85 -4.82 8.33
C ILE A 271 26.48 -4.52 7.73
N VAL A 272 26.28 -3.30 7.24
CA VAL A 272 24.98 -2.89 6.69
C VAL A 272 24.64 -3.64 5.41
N GLU A 273 25.60 -3.80 4.50
CA GLU A 273 25.39 -4.53 3.25
C GLU A 273 25.04 -6.01 3.48
N ARG A 274 25.65 -6.65 4.49
CA ARG A 274 25.52 -8.09 4.72
C ARG A 274 24.47 -8.48 5.74
N GLN A 275 24.19 -7.64 6.73
CA GLN A 275 23.37 -8.00 7.89
C GLN A 275 22.05 -7.24 7.96
N TRP A 276 21.88 -6.14 7.20
CA TRP A 276 20.66 -5.36 7.20
C TRP A 276 19.89 -5.54 5.90
N PHE A 277 18.60 -5.82 6.01
CA PHE A 277 17.74 -6.00 4.85
C PHE A 277 16.40 -5.30 5.03
N ARG A 278 15.76 -4.99 3.90
CA ARG A 278 14.42 -4.42 3.87
C ARG A 278 13.48 -5.27 3.00
N PHE A 279 12.23 -5.34 3.42
CA PHE A 279 11.14 -6.00 2.70
C PHE A 279 10.23 -4.98 2.00
N GLY A 280 9.30 -5.51 1.20
CA GLY A 280 8.27 -4.70 0.56
C GLY A 280 7.50 -3.86 1.58
N ALA A 281 7.08 -2.69 1.15
CA ALA A 281 6.39 -1.73 2.00
C ALA A 281 4.89 -1.69 1.69
N SER A 282 4.10 -1.29 2.68
CA SER A 282 2.71 -0.90 2.51
C SER A 282 2.61 0.62 2.58
N SER A 283 1.76 1.23 1.76
CA SER A 283 1.66 2.68 1.68
C SER A 283 0.22 3.19 1.66
N VAL A 284 0.04 4.40 2.15
CA VAL A 284 -1.24 5.10 2.17
C VAL A 284 -1.04 6.58 1.87
N TRP A 285 -1.94 7.19 1.09
CA TRP A 285 -1.94 8.64 0.83
C TRP A 285 -2.75 9.36 1.91
N LEU A 286 -2.16 10.38 2.53
CA LEU A 286 -2.84 11.31 3.43
C LEU A 286 -3.15 12.61 2.68
N GLU A 287 -4.42 12.88 2.40
CA GLU A 287 -4.87 14.10 1.72
C GLU A 287 -4.77 15.34 2.62
N SER A 288 -4.82 15.19 3.94
CA SER A 288 -4.56 16.30 4.87
C SER A 288 -3.09 16.74 4.83
N GLU A 289 -2.18 15.77 4.73
CA GLU A 289 -0.73 15.99 4.82
C GLU A 289 -0.03 16.08 3.45
N GLN A 290 -0.75 15.76 2.37
CA GLN A 290 -0.28 15.76 0.98
C GLN A 290 0.98 14.91 0.77
N CYS A 291 1.01 13.73 1.39
CA CYS A 291 2.13 12.79 1.28
C CYS A 291 1.67 11.33 1.43
N PHE A 292 2.46 10.41 0.88
CA PHE A 292 2.38 9.00 1.21
C PHE A 292 3.09 8.71 2.54
N LEU A 293 2.46 7.93 3.40
CA LEU A 293 3.14 7.23 4.48
C LEU A 293 3.43 5.80 4.04
N VAL A 294 4.69 5.41 4.17
CA VAL A 294 5.20 4.12 3.71
C VAL A 294 5.79 3.39 4.90
N PHE A 295 5.29 2.19 5.17
CA PHE A 295 5.70 1.34 6.27
C PHE A 295 6.36 0.08 5.72
N SER A 296 7.61 -0.14 6.10
CA SER A 296 8.41 -1.28 5.66
C SER A 296 8.95 -2.05 6.85
N ARG A 297 9.21 -3.34 6.65
CA ARG A 297 9.95 -4.18 7.60
C ARG A 297 11.43 -4.06 7.28
N VAL A 298 12.21 -3.59 8.25
CA VAL A 298 13.67 -3.63 8.23
C VAL A 298 14.12 -4.72 9.19
N ILE A 299 15.05 -5.55 8.76
CA ILE A 299 15.57 -6.66 9.58
C ILE A 299 17.06 -6.54 9.78
N TYR A 300 17.51 -7.08 10.90
CA TYR A 300 18.91 -7.34 11.20
C TYR A 300 19.11 -8.85 11.35
N SER A 301 20.12 -9.41 10.69
CA SER A 301 20.47 -10.83 10.72
C SER A 301 21.92 -11.03 11.13
N ARG A 302 22.14 -11.73 12.25
CA ARG A 302 23.49 -12.10 12.72
C ARG A 302 24.23 -13.04 11.76
N ILE A 303 23.51 -13.84 10.96
CA ILE A 303 24.09 -14.83 10.03
C ILE A 303 24.14 -14.36 8.57
N GLU A 304 23.96 -13.07 8.31
CA GLU A 304 24.03 -12.49 6.96
C GLU A 304 23.01 -13.06 5.95
N ARG A 305 21.83 -13.50 6.42
CA ARG A 305 20.77 -14.07 5.56
C ARG A 305 19.46 -13.32 5.72
N LYS A 306 18.93 -12.83 4.59
CA LYS A 306 17.64 -12.11 4.54
C LYS A 306 16.46 -12.95 5.05
N ASN A 307 16.48 -14.25 4.85
CA ASN A 307 15.46 -15.19 5.30
C ASN A 307 15.83 -15.83 6.66
N TYR A 308 16.64 -15.18 7.48
CA TYR A 308 16.91 -15.59 8.86
C TYR A 308 17.17 -14.34 9.72
N PRO A 309 16.16 -13.49 9.91
CA PRO A 309 16.28 -12.32 10.76
C PRO A 309 16.53 -12.73 12.21
N HIS A 310 17.46 -12.05 12.86
CA HIS A 310 17.57 -12.10 14.31
C HIS A 310 16.44 -11.25 14.93
N ILE A 311 16.34 -9.99 14.49
CA ILE A 311 15.24 -9.09 14.84
C ILE A 311 14.65 -8.41 13.61
N SER A 312 13.40 -8.01 13.72
CA SER A 312 12.64 -7.23 12.75
C SER A 312 12.13 -5.97 13.39
N LEU A 313 12.13 -4.88 12.63
CA LEU A 313 11.74 -3.54 13.08
C LEU A 313 10.79 -2.92 12.05
N LEU A 314 9.85 -2.12 12.56
CA LEU A 314 8.93 -1.36 11.73
C LEU A 314 9.53 0.02 11.41
N ARG A 315 9.71 0.28 10.12
CA ARG A 315 10.31 1.50 9.59
C ARG A 315 9.26 2.29 8.81
N ALA A 316 9.11 3.58 9.11
CA ALA A 316 8.17 4.45 8.43
C ALA A 316 8.82 5.66 7.79
N GLN A 317 8.47 5.90 6.52
CA GLN A 317 8.98 6.98 5.69
C GLN A 317 7.80 7.78 5.14
N ALA A 318 8.04 9.06 4.85
CA ALA A 318 7.06 9.93 4.20
C ALA A 318 7.56 10.27 2.80
N TYR A 319 6.69 10.24 1.80
CA TYR A 319 7.03 10.56 0.41
C TYR A 319 6.04 11.57 -0.17
N ASP A 320 6.50 12.45 -1.04
CA ASP A 320 5.61 13.29 -1.82
C ASP A 320 4.87 12.47 -2.91
N LYS A 321 3.99 13.14 -3.65
CA LYS A 321 3.23 12.53 -4.77
C LYS A 321 4.10 11.98 -5.91
N ASP A 322 5.36 12.40 -5.97
CA ASP A 322 6.34 12.02 -6.99
C ASP A 322 7.36 11.01 -6.43
N TRP A 323 7.06 10.42 -5.26
CA TRP A 323 7.87 9.42 -4.56
C TRP A 323 9.26 9.91 -4.12
N ASN A 324 9.42 11.21 -3.87
CA ASN A 324 10.60 11.76 -3.20
C ASN A 324 10.42 11.72 -1.68
N GLU A 325 11.41 11.21 -0.96
CA GLU A 325 11.33 11.12 0.51
C GLU A 325 11.35 12.51 1.16
N ILE A 326 10.43 12.74 2.10
CA ILE A 326 10.30 13.98 2.87
C ILE A 326 10.93 13.79 4.25
N ILE A 327 12.23 14.08 4.35
CA ILE A 327 12.97 14.00 5.62
C ILE A 327 12.53 15.12 6.56
N GLY A 328 12.22 14.77 7.80
CA GLY A 328 11.78 15.69 8.84
C GLY A 328 10.29 16.03 8.81
N LYS A 329 9.48 15.35 7.99
CA LYS A 329 8.01 15.51 7.98
C LYS A 329 7.46 15.20 9.37
N LYS A 330 6.71 16.13 9.94
CA LYS A 330 6.06 16.00 11.24
C LYS A 330 4.56 15.88 11.04
N ILE A 331 3.97 14.85 11.62
CA ILE A 331 2.52 14.64 11.62
C ILE A 331 2.07 14.58 13.08
N ALA A 332 1.08 15.39 13.42
CA ALA A 332 0.59 15.48 14.79
C ALA A 332 -0.18 14.21 15.18
N TYR A 333 -0.09 13.83 16.45
CA TYR A 333 -1.01 12.85 17.01
C TYR A 333 -2.43 13.42 17.02
N MET A 334 -3.42 12.61 16.63
CA MET A 334 -4.81 13.07 16.57
C MET A 334 -5.48 13.18 17.93
N ASP A 335 -4.97 12.43 18.91
CA ASP A 335 -5.49 12.28 20.27
C ASP A 335 -4.81 13.21 21.28
N ILE A 336 -3.95 14.11 20.82
CA ILE A 336 -3.19 15.02 21.67
C ILE A 336 -3.55 16.46 21.31
N ASP A 337 -4.08 17.17 22.29
CA ASP A 337 -4.32 18.61 22.17
C ASP A 337 -2.99 19.35 22.00
N LEU A 338 -2.83 19.98 20.84
CA LEU A 338 -1.67 20.80 20.56
C LEU A 338 -1.77 22.11 21.36
N PRO A 339 -0.73 22.48 22.12
CA PRO A 339 -0.71 23.77 22.79
C PRO A 339 -0.80 24.91 21.78
N ASP A 340 -1.69 25.89 22.03
CA ASP A 340 -1.97 27.04 21.15
C ASP A 340 -0.71 27.82 20.72
N HIS A 341 0.38 27.70 21.48
CA HIS A 341 1.62 28.43 21.29
C HIS A 341 2.88 27.56 21.38
N MET A 342 2.86 26.38 20.79
CA MET A 342 4.06 25.53 20.66
C MET A 342 5.28 26.30 20.13
N ASP A 343 5.10 27.15 19.12
CA ASP A 343 6.20 27.95 18.57
C ASP A 343 6.82 28.90 19.60
N LYS A 344 6.00 29.47 20.51
CA LYS A 344 6.52 30.34 21.58
C LYS A 344 7.29 29.54 22.62
N GLU A 345 6.88 28.33 22.96
CA GLU A 345 7.66 27.45 23.85
C GLU A 345 8.98 27.05 23.19
N MET A 346 8.96 26.74 21.89
CA MET A 346 10.17 26.41 21.13
C MET A 346 11.12 27.60 21.01
N GLN A 347 10.59 28.82 20.85
CA GLN A 347 11.38 30.05 20.85
C GLN A 347 11.95 30.38 22.23
N LYS A 348 11.16 30.23 23.31
CA LYS A 348 11.65 30.40 24.69
C LYS A 348 12.81 29.45 24.97
N LEU A 349 12.69 28.19 24.55
CA LEU A 349 13.80 27.24 24.60
C LEU A 349 14.97 27.80 23.79
N ASN A 350 14.84 28.11 22.50
CA ASN A 350 15.99 28.61 21.71
C ASN A 350 16.68 29.85 22.34
N VAL A 351 15.94 30.74 23.01
CA VAL A 351 16.47 31.92 23.73
C VAL A 351 17.12 31.56 25.06
N GLU A 352 16.54 30.64 25.84
CA GLU A 352 17.16 30.11 27.06
C GLU A 352 18.47 29.37 26.75
N LEU A 353 18.54 28.79 25.55
CA LEU A 353 19.71 28.09 25.05
C LEU A 353 20.77 29.02 24.44
N ASN A 354 20.60 30.34 24.50
CA ASN A 354 21.50 31.35 23.92
C ASN A 354 22.93 31.16 24.42
N ILE A 355 23.73 30.59 23.54
CA ILE A 355 25.00 29.95 23.83
C ILE A 355 26.05 31.02 24.13
N GLU A 356 26.81 30.84 25.23
CA GLU A 356 27.91 31.75 25.55
C GLU A 356 28.95 31.79 24.41
N ASP A 357 29.42 33.00 24.10
CA ASP A 357 30.45 33.22 23.09
C ASP A 357 31.83 32.82 23.64
N CYS A 358 32.40 31.74 23.10
CA CYS A 358 33.72 31.24 23.46
C CYS A 358 34.86 32.18 23.02
N SER A 359 34.58 33.26 22.26
CA SER A 359 35.58 34.26 21.84
C SER A 359 36.37 34.87 23.01
N LYS A 360 35.81 34.88 24.22
CA LYS A 360 36.46 35.38 25.45
C LYS A 360 37.70 34.58 25.87
N TYR A 361 37.85 33.35 25.39
CA TYR A 361 38.99 32.47 25.69
C TYR A 361 40.01 32.39 24.55
N SER A 362 39.90 33.25 23.53
CA SER A 362 40.73 33.17 22.31
C SER A 362 42.24 33.28 22.57
N THR A 363 42.65 33.80 23.73
CA THR A 363 44.05 33.94 24.14
C THR A 363 44.66 32.66 24.73
N ASN A 364 43.85 31.68 25.14
CA ASN A 364 44.31 30.41 25.69
C ASN A 364 43.69 29.24 24.91
N THR A 365 44.51 28.56 24.10
CA THR A 365 44.08 27.49 23.19
C THR A 365 43.37 26.34 23.91
N ALA A 366 43.85 25.93 25.09
CA ALA A 366 43.25 24.82 25.83
C ALA A 366 41.88 25.17 26.43
N GLU A 367 41.72 26.40 26.93
CA GLU A 367 40.44 26.89 27.48
C GLU A 367 39.42 27.14 26.36
N PHE A 368 39.87 27.65 25.21
CA PHE A 368 39.04 27.82 24.02
C PHE A 368 38.50 26.49 23.48
N GLU A 369 39.37 25.48 23.34
CA GLU A 369 38.96 24.14 22.90
C GLU A 369 37.98 23.49 23.88
N THR A 370 38.24 23.60 25.18
CA THR A 370 37.33 23.09 26.22
C THR A 370 35.97 23.78 26.15
N CYS A 371 35.94 25.11 25.95
CA CYS A 371 34.71 25.86 25.74
C CYS A 371 33.94 25.35 24.52
N ASN A 372 34.59 25.19 23.37
CA ASN A 372 33.94 24.69 22.14
C ASN A 372 33.36 23.29 22.31
N VAL A 373 34.07 22.37 22.98
CA VAL A 373 33.57 21.02 23.25
C VAL A 373 32.35 21.08 24.19
N GLN A 374 32.40 21.92 25.21
CA GLN A 374 31.29 22.09 26.15
C GLN A 374 30.07 22.76 25.48
N GLN A 375 30.32 23.69 24.58
CA GLN A 375 29.33 24.33 23.73
C GLN A 375 28.63 23.30 22.84
N ALA A 376 29.40 22.48 22.12
CA ALA A 376 28.88 21.40 21.28
C ALA A 376 28.05 20.39 22.08
N LYS A 377 28.53 19.97 23.26
CA LYS A 377 27.78 19.09 24.17
C LYS A 377 26.45 19.71 24.61
N THR A 378 26.45 20.99 24.91
CA THR A 378 25.26 21.73 25.34
C THR A 378 24.25 21.82 24.19
N ILE A 379 24.70 22.21 22.99
CA ILE A 379 23.86 22.22 21.77
C ILE A 379 23.20 20.86 21.54
N LEU A 380 23.97 19.77 21.59
CA LEU A 380 23.45 18.42 21.39
C LEU A 380 22.44 18.01 22.48
N LYS A 381 22.72 18.32 23.74
CA LYS A 381 21.79 18.05 24.86
C LYS A 381 20.46 18.79 24.66
N ASN A 382 20.53 20.02 24.19
CA ASN A 382 19.38 20.87 23.98
C ASN A 382 18.54 20.44 22.77
N GLN A 383 19.21 20.05 21.68
CA GLN A 383 18.55 19.44 20.52
C GLN A 383 17.79 18.17 20.93
N LYS A 384 18.41 17.28 21.72
CA LYS A 384 17.74 16.09 22.25
C LYS A 384 16.52 16.44 23.11
N LYS A 385 16.61 17.47 23.96
CA LYS A 385 15.48 17.93 24.78
C LYS A 385 14.33 18.45 23.90
N LYS A 386 14.66 19.23 22.87
CA LYS A 386 13.70 19.74 21.88
C LYS A 386 13.02 18.61 21.11
N GLU A 387 13.79 17.65 20.61
CA GLU A 387 13.26 16.45 19.94
C GLU A 387 12.35 15.65 20.87
N HIS A 388 12.76 15.47 22.13
CA HIS A 388 11.96 14.77 23.13
C HIS A 388 10.61 15.48 23.39
N ILE A 389 10.58 16.81 23.51
CA ILE A 389 9.33 17.56 23.66
C ILE A 389 8.46 17.41 22.40
N LEU A 390 9.03 17.59 21.22
CA LEU A 390 8.30 17.46 19.96
C LEU A 390 7.74 16.06 19.74
N SER A 391 8.46 15.01 20.17
CA SER A 391 8.02 13.62 20.05
C SER A 391 6.75 13.29 20.85
N LYS A 392 6.36 14.15 21.79
CA LYS A 392 5.09 14.02 22.52
C LYS A 392 3.89 14.47 21.69
N TYR A 393 4.10 15.32 20.69
CA TYR A 393 3.02 15.91 19.88
C TYR A 393 3.04 15.46 18.43
N TYR A 394 4.22 15.06 17.93
CA TYR A 394 4.43 14.72 16.53
C TYR A 394 5.18 13.42 16.36
N VAL A 395 4.80 12.66 15.34
CA VAL A 395 5.66 11.66 14.72
C VAL A 395 6.52 12.36 13.67
N THR A 396 7.84 12.26 13.79
CA THR A 396 8.78 12.80 12.80
C THR A 396 9.29 11.67 11.92
N TYR A 397 9.09 11.78 10.61
CA TYR A 397 9.57 10.83 9.61
C TYR A 397 10.91 11.30 9.03
N PRO A 398 11.82 10.40 8.65
CA PRO A 398 11.77 8.95 8.87
C PRO A 398 11.75 8.52 10.35
N LYS A 399 11.02 7.45 10.68
CA LYS A 399 10.91 6.89 12.04
C LYS A 399 11.12 5.37 12.08
N ILE A 400 11.79 4.87 13.11
CA ILE A 400 11.71 3.47 13.56
C ILE A 400 10.76 3.41 14.76
N PHE A 401 9.76 2.53 14.70
CA PHE A 401 8.89 2.29 15.84
C PHE A 401 9.55 1.29 16.79
N ASP A 402 9.68 1.71 18.04
CA ASP A 402 10.26 0.94 19.12
C ASP A 402 9.12 0.26 19.91
N PHE A 403 8.72 -0.93 19.46
CA PHE A 403 7.80 -1.80 20.18
C PHE A 403 8.62 -2.78 21.01
N HIS A 404 8.33 -2.87 22.31
CA HIS A 404 9.03 -3.82 23.17
C HIS A 404 8.54 -5.26 22.88
N PHE A 405 9.48 -6.19 22.70
CA PHE A 405 9.26 -7.63 22.53
C PHE A 405 10.47 -8.40 23.09
N ASP A 406 10.32 -9.70 23.36
CA ASP A 406 11.39 -10.61 23.74
C ASP A 406 12.30 -10.88 22.53
N ALA A 407 13.50 -10.31 22.56
CA ALA A 407 14.52 -10.55 21.54
C ALA A 407 15.28 -11.88 21.75
N GLY A 408 14.83 -12.73 22.68
CA GLY A 408 15.40 -14.05 22.92
C GLY A 408 15.26 -14.98 21.71
N GLY A 409 16.35 -15.16 20.97
CA GLY A 409 16.43 -16.06 19.81
C GLY A 409 16.37 -15.32 18.47
N ASP A 410 15.92 -16.02 17.43
CA ASP A 410 15.78 -15.46 16.09
C ASP A 410 14.31 -15.28 15.73
N TRP A 411 14.03 -14.54 14.65
CA TRP A 411 12.69 -14.27 14.11
C TRP A 411 11.81 -13.38 14.98
N ARG A 412 12.41 -12.55 15.84
CA ARG A 412 11.66 -11.70 16.78
C ARG A 412 11.25 -10.36 16.18
N GLY A 413 10.13 -9.83 16.65
CA GLY A 413 9.64 -8.48 16.34
C GLY A 413 8.57 -8.40 15.25
N PRO A 414 8.19 -7.17 14.85
CA PRO A 414 7.11 -6.93 13.88
C PRO A 414 7.42 -7.41 12.46
N GLU A 415 6.41 -7.99 11.81
CA GLU A 415 6.43 -8.57 10.48
C GLU A 415 5.26 -8.10 9.61
N ASP A 416 5.46 -8.06 8.29
CA ASP A 416 4.45 -7.84 7.26
C ASP A 416 3.49 -6.66 7.53
N PRO A 417 4.02 -5.43 7.70
CA PRO A 417 3.18 -4.28 7.98
C PRO A 417 2.22 -4.00 6.83
N ARG A 418 0.96 -3.79 7.19
CA ARG A 418 -0.12 -3.37 6.31
C ARG A 418 -0.67 -2.07 6.85
N VAL A 419 -0.81 -1.06 6.00
CA VAL A 419 -1.47 0.19 6.39
C VAL A 419 -2.82 0.32 5.69
N ILE A 420 -3.82 0.75 6.43
CA ILE A 420 -5.13 1.15 5.92
C ILE A 420 -5.43 2.58 6.36
N LEU A 421 -6.15 3.34 5.53
CA LEU A 421 -6.64 4.65 5.92
C LEU A 421 -8.03 4.53 6.53
N LYS A 422 -8.18 4.95 7.78
CA LYS A 422 -9.50 5.22 8.36
C LYS A 422 -9.79 6.70 8.17
N LYS A 423 -10.79 7.00 7.32
CA LYS A 423 -11.21 8.36 6.99
C LYS A 423 -12.57 8.66 7.60
N THR A 424 -12.66 9.77 8.32
CA THR A 424 -13.93 10.38 8.74
C THR A 424 -14.11 11.71 7.99
N ASP A 425 -15.23 12.41 8.20
CA ASP A 425 -15.45 13.71 7.56
C ASP A 425 -14.38 14.75 7.92
N ASN A 426 -13.76 14.62 9.10
CA ASN A 426 -12.84 15.61 9.64
C ASN A 426 -11.40 15.10 9.85
N THR A 427 -11.18 13.78 9.80
CA THR A 427 -9.87 13.19 10.17
C THR A 427 -9.44 12.06 9.25
N GLU A 428 -8.12 11.93 9.10
CA GLU A 428 -7.46 10.86 8.36
C GLU A 428 -6.47 10.16 9.29
N GLU A 429 -6.74 8.90 9.59
CA GLU A 429 -5.98 8.09 10.54
C GLU A 429 -5.33 6.90 9.82
N PRO A 430 -3.99 6.86 9.70
CA PRO A 430 -3.31 5.68 9.20
C PRO A 430 -3.29 4.59 10.29
N VAL A 431 -3.95 3.46 10.03
CA VAL A 431 -3.95 2.29 10.92
C VAL A 431 -2.99 1.25 10.38
N ILE A 432 -1.99 0.90 11.17
CA ILE A 432 -0.96 -0.07 10.81
C ILE A 432 -1.27 -1.39 11.52
N VAL A 433 -1.32 -2.48 10.76
CA VAL A 433 -1.52 -3.84 11.24
C VAL A 433 -0.30 -4.65 10.84
N PHE A 434 0.31 -5.34 11.79
CA PHE A 434 1.47 -6.20 11.55
C PHE A 434 1.33 -7.47 12.40
N ASN A 435 1.97 -8.55 11.96
CA ASN A 435 2.17 -9.72 12.80
C ASN A 435 3.37 -9.46 13.71
N MET A 436 3.43 -10.06 14.88
CA MET A 436 4.60 -9.95 15.75
C MET A 436 4.85 -11.30 16.38
N PHE A 437 6.10 -11.76 16.27
CA PHE A 437 6.56 -12.93 16.99
C PHE A 437 7.33 -12.44 18.22
N ASP A 438 6.81 -12.77 19.39
CA ASP A 438 7.30 -12.35 20.71
C ASP A 438 7.86 -13.56 21.45
#